data_AF-A0A9D2TNY6-F1
#
_entry.id   AF-A0A9D2TNY6-F1
#
_cell.length_a   1.000
_cell.length_b   1.000
_cell.length_c   1.000
_cell.angle_alpha   90.00
_cell.angle_beta   90.00
_cell.angle_gamma   90.00
#
_symmetry.space_group_name_H-M   'P 1'
#
loop_
_entity.id
_entity.type
_entity.pdbx_description
1 polymer ?
#
loop_
_entity_poly.entity_id
_entity_poly.type
_entity_poly.pdbx_seq_one_letter_code
_entity_poly.pdbx_strand_id
1 'polypeptide(L)'
;MSESNHGTLILLRHGQSEWNASNQFTGWVDVDLTEKGRAEAVRGGELIADAGLKPGILYTSMLRRAITTAALALDKADRHWIPVIRDWRLNERHYGALQGLNKAETKEKYGDDQFMAWRRSYDTPPPELEDGEEYSQAGDPRYTGLAEVPKTECLLDVVKRLVPYYQTEILPRLENGETVLVAAHGNSLRALVKHLDKISDEDIAGLNIPTGIPLVYRLSSTGTVLNPGGEYLDPEAAEAGASAVAAQGGK
;
A
#
# COMPACT_ATOMS: atom_id res chain seq x y z
N MET A 1 36.63 3.44 -3.86
CA MET A 1 35.61 3.81 -2.87
C MET A 1 34.64 2.65 -2.85
N SER A 2 34.59 1.87 -1.78
CA SER A 2 33.66 0.73 -1.72
C SER A 2 32.25 1.28 -1.80
N GLU A 3 31.48 0.90 -2.82
CA GLU A 3 30.04 1.10 -2.79
C GLU A 3 29.54 0.55 -1.45
N SER A 4 28.98 1.43 -0.61
CA SER A 4 28.37 1.02 0.63
C SER A 4 27.24 0.04 0.27
N ASN A 5 27.44 -1.24 0.57
CA ASN A 5 26.44 -2.28 0.35
C ASN A 5 25.19 -1.90 1.15
N HIS A 6 24.12 -1.48 0.46
CA HIS A 6 22.88 -1.03 1.07
C HIS A 6 21.73 -1.92 0.56
N GLY A 7 20.71 -2.13 1.38
CA GLY A 7 19.45 -2.70 0.91
C GLY A 7 18.71 -1.72 0.01
N THR A 8 17.89 -2.24 -0.90
CA THR A 8 16.99 -1.40 -1.71
C THR A 8 15.56 -1.88 -1.52
N LEU A 9 14.71 -1.01 -1.00
CA LEU A 9 13.29 -1.26 -0.80
C LEU A 9 12.50 -0.48 -1.85
N ILE A 10 11.77 -1.19 -2.71
CA ILE A 10 10.92 -0.61 -3.74
C ILE A 10 9.48 -0.78 -3.27
N LEU A 11 8.78 0.33 -3.01
CA LEU A 11 7.37 0.34 -2.65
C LEU A 11 6.54 0.66 -3.88
N LEU A 12 5.57 -0.18 -4.20
CA LEU A 12 4.67 0.00 -5.34
C LEU A 12 3.22 -0.09 -4.87
N ARG A 13 2.50 1.03 -4.91
CA ARG A 13 1.05 1.01 -4.73
C ARG A 13 0.40 0.43 -5.98
N HIS A 14 -0.57 -0.45 -5.79
CA HIS A 14 -1.36 -0.99 -6.89
C HIS A 14 -1.96 0.10 -7.80
N GLY A 15 -2.16 -0.22 -9.08
CA GLY A 15 -2.83 0.67 -10.02
C GLY A 15 -4.31 0.90 -9.67
N GLN A 16 -5.00 1.79 -10.38
CA GLN A 16 -6.41 2.08 -10.15
C GLN A 16 -7.28 0.79 -10.13
N SER A 17 -8.01 0.56 -9.03
CA SER A 17 -9.02 -0.49 -8.95
C SER A 17 -10.38 -0.03 -9.47
N GLU A 18 -11.27 -0.97 -9.77
CA GLU A 18 -12.66 -0.68 -10.16
C GLU A 18 -13.34 0.26 -9.17
N TRP A 19 -13.19 0.00 -7.87
CA TRP A 19 -13.77 0.83 -6.81
C TRP A 19 -13.04 2.15 -6.56
N ASN A 20 -11.78 2.27 -6.98
CA ASN A 20 -11.14 3.58 -7.03
C ASN A 20 -11.74 4.43 -8.17
N ALA A 21 -12.05 3.82 -9.31
CA ALA A 21 -12.65 4.51 -10.44
C ALA A 21 -14.10 4.95 -10.14
N SER A 22 -14.88 4.13 -9.44
CA SER A 22 -16.25 4.47 -9.00
C SER A 22 -16.33 5.28 -7.70
N ASN A 23 -15.18 5.73 -7.17
CA ASN A 23 -15.09 6.55 -5.94
C ASN A 23 -15.65 5.86 -4.67
N GLN A 24 -15.58 4.53 -4.58
CA GLN A 24 -16.00 3.75 -3.41
C GLN A 24 -14.85 3.51 -2.41
N PHE A 25 -15.19 3.28 -1.15
CA PHE A 25 -14.26 2.74 -0.16
C PHE A 25 -14.10 1.23 -0.38
N THR A 26 -12.86 0.78 -0.59
CA THR A 26 -12.57 -0.62 -0.90
C THR A 26 -12.23 -1.43 0.34
N GLY A 27 -11.21 -1.02 1.09
CA GLY A 27 -10.68 -1.80 2.19
C GLY A 27 -10.26 -3.21 1.77
N TRP A 28 -10.76 -4.21 2.48
CA TRP A 28 -10.42 -5.60 2.25
C TRP A 28 -11.28 -6.30 1.21
N VAL A 29 -12.29 -5.61 0.67
CA VAL A 29 -13.04 -6.14 -0.48
C VAL A 29 -12.07 -6.37 -1.63
N ASP A 30 -12.10 -7.60 -2.14
CA ASP A 30 -11.18 -8.02 -3.18
C ASP A 30 -11.80 -7.66 -4.53
N VAL A 31 -11.41 -6.51 -5.06
CA VAL A 31 -11.84 -5.96 -6.36
C VAL A 31 -10.71 -6.03 -7.38
N ASP A 32 -11.03 -6.02 -8.67
CA ASP A 32 -10.01 -6.07 -9.72
C ASP A 32 -9.40 -4.69 -10.04
N LEU A 33 -8.32 -4.71 -10.81
CA LEU A 33 -7.77 -3.53 -11.48
C LEU A 33 -8.63 -3.17 -12.70
N THR A 34 -8.73 -1.88 -12.98
CA THR A 34 -9.20 -1.42 -14.30
C THR A 34 -8.12 -1.61 -15.35
N GLU A 35 -8.46 -1.48 -16.63
CA GLU A 35 -7.46 -1.42 -17.72
C GLU A 35 -6.41 -0.31 -17.48
N LYS A 36 -6.85 0.84 -16.96
CA LYS A 36 -5.93 1.90 -16.53
C LYS A 36 -4.99 1.42 -15.43
N GLY A 37 -5.50 0.73 -14.40
CA GLY A 37 -4.69 0.18 -13.32
C GLY A 37 -3.70 -0.89 -13.78
N ARG A 38 -4.06 -1.69 -14.78
CA ARG A 38 -3.15 -2.67 -15.42
C ARG A 38 -2.03 -1.97 -16.20
N ALA A 39 -2.36 -0.90 -16.94
CA ALA A 39 -1.36 -0.09 -17.62
C ALA A 39 -0.41 0.62 -16.64
N GLU A 40 -0.93 1.14 -15.52
CA GLU A 40 -0.12 1.71 -14.43
C GLU A 40 0.85 0.67 -13.83
N ALA A 41 0.40 -0.59 -13.65
CA ALA A 41 1.26 -1.67 -13.17
C ALA A 41 2.39 -2.03 -14.15
N VAL A 42 2.06 -2.11 -15.45
CA VAL A 42 3.04 -2.31 -16.53
C VAL A 42 4.09 -1.20 -16.52
N ARG A 43 3.65 0.06 -16.48
CA ARG A 43 4.52 1.24 -16.41
C ARG A 43 5.42 1.22 -15.17
N GLY A 44 4.90 0.80 -14.02
CA GLY A 44 5.70 0.64 -12.80
C GLY A 44 6.83 -0.39 -12.96
N GLY A 45 6.58 -1.49 -13.68
CA GLY A 45 7.62 -2.47 -14.01
C GLY A 45 8.67 -1.95 -14.99
N GLU A 46 8.24 -1.19 -16.01
CA GLU A 46 9.16 -0.52 -16.95
C GLU A 46 10.08 0.46 -16.20
N LEU A 47 9.54 1.28 -15.29
CA LEU A 47 10.32 2.19 -14.45
C LEU A 47 11.39 1.46 -13.63
N ILE A 48 11.03 0.33 -13.01
CA ILE A 48 11.97 -0.50 -12.24
C ILE A 48 13.10 -1.00 -13.15
N ALA A 49 12.76 -1.48 -14.35
CA ALA A 49 13.71 -1.98 -15.33
C ALA A 49 14.67 -0.88 -15.82
N ASP A 50 14.12 0.27 -16.21
CA ASP A 50 14.85 1.43 -16.73
C ASP A 50 15.82 2.00 -15.68
N ALA A 51 15.44 1.98 -14.41
CA ALA A 51 16.30 2.37 -13.29
C ALA A 51 17.39 1.32 -12.97
N GLY A 52 17.43 0.19 -13.68
CA GLY A 52 18.39 -0.90 -13.45
C GLY A 52 18.16 -1.65 -12.15
N LEU A 53 17.01 -1.47 -11.51
CA LEU A 53 16.68 -2.11 -10.24
C LEU A 53 16.27 -3.57 -10.46
N LYS A 54 16.80 -4.44 -9.60
CA LYS A 54 16.73 -5.90 -9.79
C LYS A 54 16.17 -6.57 -8.54
N PRO A 55 14.85 -6.50 -8.29
CA PRO A 55 14.23 -7.20 -7.17
C PRO A 55 14.68 -8.67 -7.13
N GLY A 56 15.11 -9.11 -5.96
CA GLY A 56 15.43 -10.51 -5.66
C GLY A 56 14.28 -11.24 -4.99
N ILE A 57 13.32 -10.51 -4.44
CA ILE A 57 12.13 -11.03 -3.77
C ILE A 57 10.98 -10.01 -3.84
N LEU A 58 9.75 -10.52 -3.94
CA LEU A 58 8.53 -9.75 -3.88
C LEU A 58 7.72 -10.10 -2.62
N TYR A 59 7.24 -9.06 -1.94
CA TYR A 59 6.21 -9.14 -0.92
C TYR A 59 4.93 -8.45 -1.41
N THR A 60 3.78 -9.07 -1.19
CA THR A 60 2.49 -8.44 -1.52
C THR A 60 1.40 -8.84 -0.52
N SER A 61 0.27 -8.15 -0.60
CA SER A 61 -0.92 -8.46 0.19
C SER A 61 -1.65 -9.72 -0.28
N MET A 62 -2.75 -10.07 0.38
CA MET A 62 -3.65 -11.15 -0.04
C MET A 62 -4.70 -10.72 -1.08
N LEU A 63 -4.69 -9.46 -1.51
CA LEU A 63 -5.71 -8.85 -2.36
C LEU A 63 -5.26 -8.80 -3.84
N ARG A 64 -6.14 -9.24 -4.74
CA ARG A 64 -5.83 -9.51 -6.16
C ARG A 64 -5.28 -8.31 -6.88
N ARG A 65 -5.76 -7.09 -6.60
CA ARG A 65 -5.28 -5.87 -7.25
C ARG A 65 -3.78 -5.60 -7.02
N ALA A 66 -3.27 -5.90 -5.82
CA ALA A 66 -1.84 -5.76 -5.53
C ALA A 66 -1.05 -6.93 -6.12
N ILE A 67 -1.59 -8.15 -6.04
CA ILE A 67 -0.97 -9.36 -6.62
C ILE A 67 -0.83 -9.21 -8.15
N THR A 68 -1.90 -8.80 -8.84
CA THR A 68 -1.92 -8.55 -10.29
C THR A 68 -0.99 -7.40 -10.66
N THR A 69 -0.97 -6.31 -9.88
CA THR A 69 0.00 -5.23 -10.11
C THR A 69 1.43 -5.77 -10.07
N ALA A 70 1.75 -6.55 -9.04
CA ALA A 70 3.08 -7.10 -8.87
C ALA A 70 3.47 -8.05 -10.01
N ALA A 71 2.55 -8.91 -10.44
CA ALA A 71 2.78 -9.82 -11.55
C ALA A 71 3.09 -9.07 -12.86
N LEU A 72 2.30 -8.04 -13.19
CA LEU A 72 2.52 -7.22 -14.39
C LEU A 72 3.80 -6.39 -14.32
N ALA A 73 4.15 -5.88 -13.13
CA ALA A 73 5.40 -5.15 -12.96
C ALA A 73 6.62 -6.07 -13.09
N LEU A 74 6.57 -7.28 -12.52
CA LEU A 74 7.64 -8.28 -12.65
C LEU A 74 7.80 -8.81 -14.08
N ASP A 75 6.72 -8.84 -14.87
CA ASP A 75 6.78 -9.15 -16.30
C ASP A 75 7.67 -8.16 -17.04
N LYS A 76 7.39 -6.87 -16.85
CA LYS A 76 8.15 -5.81 -17.51
C LYS A 76 9.58 -5.65 -17.00
N ALA A 77 9.82 -5.99 -15.73
CA ALA A 77 11.15 -5.99 -15.15
C ALA A 77 11.98 -7.26 -15.45
N ASP A 78 11.43 -8.24 -16.19
CA ASP A 78 12.03 -9.55 -16.45
C ASP A 78 12.45 -10.29 -15.15
N ARG A 79 11.53 -10.34 -14.19
CA ARG A 79 11.76 -10.85 -12.82
C ARG A 79 10.69 -11.83 -12.32
N HIS A 80 9.89 -12.43 -13.19
CA HIS A 80 8.81 -13.34 -12.81
C HIS A 80 9.21 -14.52 -11.90
N TRP A 81 10.45 -14.99 -12.03
CA TRP A 81 10.93 -16.20 -11.36
C TRP A 81 11.31 -15.98 -9.88
N ILE A 82 11.35 -14.73 -9.42
CA ILE A 82 11.75 -14.44 -8.05
C ILE A 82 10.72 -14.98 -7.04
N PRO A 83 11.13 -15.31 -5.81
CA PRO A 83 10.20 -15.70 -4.77
C PRO A 83 9.15 -14.62 -4.48
N VAL A 84 7.90 -15.05 -4.24
CA VAL A 84 6.77 -14.18 -3.92
C VAL A 84 6.17 -14.60 -2.59
N ILE A 85 6.17 -13.70 -1.61
CA ILE A 85 5.56 -13.89 -0.29
C ILE A 85 4.29 -13.05 -0.21
N ARG A 86 3.20 -13.67 0.27
CA ARG A 86 1.91 -13.00 0.46
C ARG A 86 1.54 -13.02 1.93
N ASP A 87 1.17 -11.88 2.50
CA ASP A 87 0.73 -11.80 3.88
C ASP A 87 -0.38 -10.74 4.05
N TRP A 88 -1.37 -11.07 4.88
CA TRP A 88 -2.51 -10.18 5.17
C TRP A 88 -2.06 -8.89 5.87
N ARG A 89 -0.90 -8.89 6.54
CA ARG A 89 -0.33 -7.70 7.18
C ARG A 89 0.06 -6.62 6.18
N LEU A 90 0.12 -6.94 4.88
CA LEU A 90 0.27 -5.99 3.78
C LEU A 90 -1.06 -5.59 3.12
N ASN A 91 -2.21 -6.08 3.58
CA ASN A 91 -3.52 -5.65 3.09
C ASN A 91 -3.72 -4.14 3.34
N GLU A 92 -4.61 -3.54 2.53
CA GLU A 92 -5.14 -2.19 2.76
C GLU A 92 -5.74 -2.06 4.17
N ARG A 93 -5.97 -0.83 4.63
CA ARG A 93 -6.77 -0.59 5.85
C ARG A 93 -8.17 -1.19 5.69
N HIS A 94 -8.64 -1.97 6.65
CA HIS A 94 -10.04 -2.41 6.70
C HIS A 94 -10.96 -1.20 6.92
N TYR A 95 -11.88 -0.95 5.99
CA TYR A 95 -12.72 0.25 6.05
C TYR A 95 -14.02 0.05 6.85
N GLY A 96 -14.21 -1.14 7.40
CA GLY A 96 -15.39 -1.49 8.18
C GLY A 96 -16.68 -1.25 7.42
N ALA A 97 -17.69 -0.69 8.09
CA ALA A 97 -19.00 -0.42 7.50
C ALA A 97 -18.96 0.55 6.31
N LEU A 98 -17.83 1.21 6.05
CA LEU A 98 -17.69 2.05 4.87
C LEU A 98 -17.40 1.25 3.59
N GLN A 99 -16.99 -0.02 3.68
CA GLN A 99 -16.69 -0.84 2.50
C GLN A 99 -17.90 -0.89 1.55
N GLY A 100 -17.69 -0.55 0.28
CA GLY A 100 -18.72 -0.48 -0.76
C GLY A 100 -19.42 0.87 -0.87
N LEU A 101 -19.35 1.74 0.14
CA LEU A 101 -20.00 3.05 0.09
C LEU A 101 -19.24 4.02 -0.83
N ASN A 102 -19.98 4.85 -1.56
CA ASN A 102 -19.40 5.95 -2.32
C ASN A 102 -18.89 7.05 -1.38
N LYS A 103 -17.69 7.56 -1.63
CA LYS A 103 -17.03 8.57 -0.80
C LYS A 103 -17.76 9.91 -0.81
N ALA A 104 -18.29 10.33 -1.97
CA ALA A 104 -18.98 11.61 -2.11
C ALA A 104 -20.33 11.59 -1.37
N GLU A 105 -21.10 10.53 -1.57
CA GLU A 105 -22.38 10.31 -0.87
C GLU A 105 -22.17 10.17 0.65
N THR A 106 -21.12 9.47 1.07
CA THR A 106 -20.74 9.38 2.50
C THR A 106 -20.40 10.76 3.06
N LYS A 107 -19.65 11.57 2.32
CA LYS A 107 -19.31 12.94 2.73
C LYS A 107 -20.55 13.83 2.81
N GLU A 108 -21.48 13.74 1.87
CA GLU A 108 -22.75 14.47 1.91
C GLU A 108 -23.59 14.09 3.13
N LYS A 109 -23.65 12.79 3.44
CA LYS A 109 -24.45 12.26 4.55
C LYS A 109 -23.88 12.59 5.93
N TYR A 110 -22.56 12.49 6.11
CA TYR A 110 -21.92 12.59 7.43
C TYR A 110 -21.15 13.90 7.65
N GLY A 111 -21.01 14.74 6.61
CA GLY A 111 -20.25 15.98 6.66
C GLY A 111 -18.74 15.79 6.43
N ASP A 112 -18.05 16.90 6.12
CA ASP A 112 -16.62 16.89 5.78
C ASP A 112 -15.73 16.47 6.95
N ASP A 113 -16.00 16.96 8.15
CA ASP A 113 -15.21 16.66 9.36
C ASP A 113 -15.20 15.15 9.66
N GLN A 114 -16.38 14.51 9.65
CA GLN A 114 -16.50 13.08 9.92
C GLN A 114 -15.89 12.23 8.79
N PHE A 115 -16.09 12.64 7.54
CA PHE A 115 -15.47 12.00 6.37
C PHE A 115 -13.93 12.06 6.44
N MET A 116 -13.38 13.23 6.78
CA MET A 116 -11.95 13.43 6.93
C MET A 116 -11.40 12.68 8.14
N ALA A 117 -12.13 12.63 9.26
CA ALA A 117 -11.77 11.81 10.41
C ALA A 117 -11.61 10.33 10.00
N TRP A 118 -12.62 9.73 9.35
CA TRP A 118 -12.49 8.33 8.91
C TRP A 118 -11.42 8.13 7.84
N ARG A 119 -11.22 9.09 6.94
CA ARG A 119 -10.27 8.94 5.83
C ARG A 119 -8.83 9.11 6.29
N ARG A 120 -8.57 10.05 7.21
CA ARG A 120 -7.22 10.57 7.49
C ARG A 120 -6.79 10.51 8.95
N SER A 121 -7.70 10.31 9.91
CA SER A 121 -7.32 10.14 11.31
C SER A 121 -6.34 8.98 11.46
N TYR A 122 -5.35 9.20 12.34
CA TYR A 122 -4.36 8.19 12.64
C TYR A 122 -4.94 7.08 13.52
N ASP A 123 -5.74 7.43 14.53
CA ASP A 123 -6.16 6.55 15.63
C ASP A 123 -7.67 6.29 15.70
N THR A 124 -8.46 6.96 14.85
CA THR A 124 -9.92 6.83 14.87
C THR A 124 -10.38 5.91 13.73
N PRO A 125 -10.86 4.69 14.02
CA PRO A 125 -11.32 3.78 12.99
C PRO A 125 -12.70 4.18 12.44
N PRO A 126 -13.03 3.77 11.21
CA PRO A 126 -14.42 3.72 10.75
C PRO A 126 -15.30 2.81 11.62
N PRO A 127 -16.64 2.88 11.53
CA PRO A 127 -17.52 1.94 12.22
C PRO A 127 -17.24 0.49 11.81
N GLU A 128 -17.41 -0.44 12.74
CA GLU A 128 -17.20 -1.88 12.53
C GLU A 128 -18.18 -2.45 11.49
N LEU A 129 -17.70 -3.41 10.69
CA LEU A 129 -18.53 -4.23 9.81
C LEU A 129 -18.82 -5.56 10.49
N GLU A 130 -20.10 -5.94 10.59
CA GLU A 130 -20.47 -7.23 11.17
C GLU A 130 -20.14 -8.41 10.25
N ASP A 131 -19.89 -9.57 10.85
CA ASP A 131 -19.37 -10.76 10.13
C ASP A 131 -20.31 -11.28 9.04
N GLY A 132 -21.62 -11.07 9.18
CA GLY A 132 -22.63 -11.51 8.22
C GLY A 132 -22.94 -10.53 7.09
N GLU A 133 -22.34 -9.35 7.08
CA GLU A 133 -22.60 -8.31 6.08
C GLU A 133 -21.92 -8.64 4.74
N GLU A 134 -22.51 -8.16 3.65
CA GLU A 134 -22.13 -8.50 2.25
C GLU A 134 -20.62 -8.37 1.98
N TYR A 135 -20.00 -7.33 2.52
CA TYR A 135 -18.59 -7.01 2.27
C TYR A 135 -17.67 -7.43 3.41
N SER A 136 -18.10 -8.30 4.33
CA SER A 136 -17.25 -8.81 5.41
C SER A 136 -16.27 -9.87 4.90
N GLN A 137 -15.10 -9.97 5.56
CA GLN A 137 -14.07 -10.98 5.27
C GLN A 137 -14.02 -12.11 6.30
N ALA A 138 -14.89 -12.11 7.31
CA ALA A 138 -14.86 -13.06 8.43
C ALA A 138 -14.90 -14.53 7.98
N GLY A 139 -15.65 -14.84 6.92
CA GLY A 139 -15.78 -16.20 6.37
C GLY A 139 -14.81 -16.54 5.24
N ASP A 140 -13.86 -15.67 4.89
CA ASP A 140 -12.98 -15.88 3.74
C ASP A 140 -11.86 -16.89 4.08
N PRO A 141 -11.71 -17.98 3.29
CA PRO A 141 -10.67 -18.99 3.50
C PRO A 141 -9.24 -18.45 3.58
N ARG A 142 -8.95 -17.29 2.98
CA ARG A 142 -7.62 -16.66 3.03
C ARG A 142 -7.21 -16.24 4.44
N TYR A 143 -8.17 -16.07 5.35
CA TYR A 143 -7.95 -15.55 6.70
C TYR A 143 -8.23 -16.56 7.81
N THR A 144 -8.43 -17.84 7.50
CA THR A 144 -8.69 -18.89 8.50
C THR A 144 -7.55 -19.11 9.50
N GLY A 145 -6.34 -18.63 9.19
CA GLY A 145 -5.21 -18.65 10.10
C GLY A 145 -5.14 -17.48 11.08
N LEU A 146 -6.06 -16.51 11.00
CA LEU A 146 -6.15 -15.41 11.94
C LEU A 146 -6.98 -15.81 13.16
N ALA A 147 -6.57 -15.34 14.34
CA ALA A 147 -7.40 -15.47 15.53
C ALA A 147 -8.71 -14.69 15.39
N GLU A 148 -8.64 -13.52 14.75
CA GLU A 148 -9.79 -12.66 14.44
C GLU A 148 -9.49 -11.87 13.16
N VAL A 149 -10.48 -11.79 12.26
CA VAL A 149 -10.43 -10.91 11.09
C VAL A 149 -10.84 -9.50 11.56
N PRO A 150 -10.06 -8.44 11.28
CA PRO A 150 -10.42 -7.09 11.70
C PRO A 150 -11.76 -6.65 11.12
N LYS A 151 -12.66 -6.15 11.96
CA LYS A 151 -13.94 -5.57 11.54
C LYS A 151 -13.82 -4.13 11.05
N THR A 152 -12.75 -3.44 11.43
CA THR A 152 -12.40 -2.07 11.03
C THR A 152 -10.96 -1.80 11.43
N GLU A 153 -10.31 -0.83 10.79
CA GLU A 153 -8.96 -0.41 11.15
C GLU A 153 -8.82 1.11 10.98
N CYS A 154 -8.16 1.76 11.94
CA CYS A 154 -7.52 3.06 11.71
C CYS A 154 -6.10 2.88 11.14
N LEU A 155 -5.36 3.95 10.90
CA LEU A 155 -3.98 3.82 10.39
C LEU A 155 -3.02 3.24 11.46
N LEU A 156 -3.24 3.55 12.74
CA LEU A 156 -2.49 2.99 13.86
C LEU A 156 -2.63 1.46 13.94
N ASP A 157 -3.81 0.91 13.68
CA ASP A 157 -4.02 -0.55 13.68
C ASP A 157 -3.24 -1.21 12.54
N VAL A 158 -3.23 -0.58 11.36
CA VAL A 158 -2.38 -0.99 10.23
C VAL A 158 -0.91 -0.96 10.61
N VAL A 159 -0.44 0.09 11.29
CA VAL A 159 0.95 0.18 11.80
C VAL A 159 1.25 -0.98 12.76
N LYS A 160 0.36 -1.27 13.71
CA LYS A 160 0.55 -2.34 14.71
C LYS A 160 0.70 -3.72 14.08
N ARG A 161 -0.02 -4.02 12.98
CA ARG A 161 0.13 -5.31 12.29
C ARG A 161 1.27 -5.33 11.28
N LEU A 162 1.56 -4.22 10.60
CA LEU A 162 2.50 -4.18 9.48
C LEU A 162 3.95 -4.00 9.94
N VAL A 163 4.21 -3.12 10.91
CA VAL A 163 5.60 -2.81 11.33
C VAL A 163 6.30 -4.03 11.92
N PRO A 164 5.69 -4.85 12.79
CA PRO A 164 6.35 -6.07 13.27
C PRO A 164 6.71 -7.01 12.12
N TYR A 165 5.81 -7.19 11.13
CA TYR A 165 6.09 -8.02 9.96
C TYR A 165 7.23 -7.47 9.10
N TYR A 166 7.26 -6.16 8.88
CA TYR A 166 8.38 -5.51 8.22
C TYR A 166 9.70 -5.77 8.96
N GLN A 167 9.72 -5.58 10.27
CA GLN A 167 10.92 -5.75 11.11
C GLN A 167 11.42 -7.20 11.15
N THR A 168 10.52 -8.20 11.15
CA THR A 168 10.93 -9.61 11.26
C THR A 168 11.21 -10.27 9.91
N GLU A 169 10.49 -9.89 8.84
CA GLU A 169 10.58 -10.59 7.55
C GLU A 169 11.30 -9.80 6.46
N ILE A 170 11.13 -8.47 6.40
CA ILE A 170 11.59 -7.64 5.28
C ILE A 170 12.91 -6.94 5.62
N LEU A 171 13.01 -6.32 6.80
CA LEU A 171 14.16 -5.56 7.24
C LEU A 171 15.47 -6.38 7.24
N PRO A 172 15.51 -7.63 7.73
CA PRO A 172 16.76 -8.41 7.73
C PRO A 172 17.33 -8.64 6.33
N ARG A 173 16.47 -8.73 5.31
CA ARG A 173 16.90 -8.84 3.90
C ARG A 173 17.54 -7.55 3.41
N LEU A 174 16.94 -6.41 3.74
CA LEU A 174 17.47 -5.10 3.41
C LEU A 174 18.82 -4.86 4.10
N GLU A 175 18.96 -5.26 5.36
CA GLU A 175 20.24 -5.20 6.09
C GLU A 175 21.32 -6.08 5.44
N ASN A 176 20.93 -7.18 4.79
CA ASN A 176 21.81 -8.04 3.99
C ASN A 176 22.11 -7.49 2.59
N GLY A 177 21.62 -6.30 2.24
CA GLY A 177 21.86 -5.67 0.93
C GLY A 177 20.95 -6.18 -0.19
N GLU A 178 19.87 -6.91 0.12
CA GLU A 178 18.93 -7.38 -0.91
C GLU A 178 18.11 -6.22 -1.51
N THR A 179 17.67 -6.40 -2.77
CA THR A 179 16.64 -5.57 -3.38
C THR A 179 15.27 -6.23 -3.20
N VAL A 180 14.40 -5.59 -2.43
CA VAL A 180 13.05 -6.07 -2.08
C VAL A 180 12.00 -5.21 -2.76
N LEU A 181 11.06 -5.84 -3.46
CA LEU A 181 9.84 -5.18 -3.96
C LEU A 181 8.67 -5.45 -3.00
N VAL A 182 7.95 -4.42 -2.60
CA VAL A 182 6.69 -4.51 -1.84
C VAL A 182 5.57 -3.89 -2.67
N ALA A 183 4.70 -4.74 -3.20
CA ALA A 183 3.51 -4.29 -3.94
C ALA A 183 2.28 -4.35 -3.03
N ALA A 184 1.73 -3.19 -2.65
CA ALA A 184 0.66 -3.11 -1.65
C ALA A 184 -0.31 -1.95 -1.93
N HIS A 185 -0.88 -1.36 -0.88
CA HIS A 185 -2.01 -0.43 -0.95
C HIS A 185 -1.67 0.94 -0.34
N GLY A 186 -2.61 1.87 -0.45
CA GLY A 186 -2.39 3.25 -0.02
C GLY A 186 -2.04 3.35 1.47
N ASN A 187 -2.89 2.84 2.37
CA ASN A 187 -2.65 3.02 3.80
C ASN A 187 -1.59 2.08 4.36
N SER A 188 -1.43 0.88 3.82
CA SER A 188 -0.34 -0.02 4.23
C SER A 188 1.03 0.58 3.89
N LEU A 189 1.18 1.20 2.70
CA LEU A 189 2.43 1.87 2.34
C LEU A 189 2.62 3.18 3.11
N ARG A 190 1.55 3.96 3.38
CA ARG A 190 1.63 5.12 4.27
C ARG A 190 2.10 4.73 5.67
N ALA A 191 1.58 3.63 6.23
CA ALA A 191 2.00 3.12 7.54
C ALA A 191 3.49 2.74 7.55
N LEU A 192 3.98 2.10 6.48
CA LEU A 192 5.40 1.76 6.35
C LEU A 192 6.28 3.01 6.19
N VAL A 193 5.90 3.96 5.33
CA VAL A 193 6.61 5.22 5.14
C VAL A 193 6.65 6.03 6.44
N LYS A 194 5.54 6.08 7.20
CA LYS A 194 5.50 6.68 8.54
C LYS A 194 6.59 6.12 9.44
N HIS A 195 6.76 4.80 9.45
CA HIS A 195 7.78 4.12 10.25
C HIS A 195 9.19 4.43 9.76
N LEU A 196 9.43 4.34 8.45
CA LEU A 196 10.74 4.58 7.83
C LEU A 196 11.25 6.01 8.06
N ASP A 197 10.38 7.00 7.82
CA ASP A 197 10.72 8.42 7.89
C ASP A 197 10.40 9.06 9.25
N LYS A 198 9.91 8.25 10.21
CA LYS A 198 9.52 8.71 11.55
C LYS A 198 8.54 9.90 11.51
N ILE A 199 7.60 9.85 10.57
CA ILE A 199 6.56 10.87 10.41
C ILE A 199 5.67 10.88 11.67
N SER A 200 5.34 12.07 12.17
CA SER A 200 4.47 12.27 13.32
C SER A 200 3.05 11.76 13.07
N ASP A 201 2.26 11.62 14.13
CA ASP A 201 0.85 11.20 14.03
C ASP A 201 0.00 12.33 13.42
N GLU A 202 0.44 13.57 13.56
CA GLU A 202 -0.17 14.77 13.01
C GLU A 202 0.10 14.90 11.50
N ASP A 203 1.35 14.71 11.06
CA ASP A 203 1.76 14.96 9.68
C ASP A 203 1.36 13.83 8.73
N ILE A 204 1.17 12.60 9.23
CA ILE A 204 0.89 11.43 8.38
C ILE A 204 -0.43 11.58 7.60
N ALA A 205 -1.38 12.38 8.09
CA ALA A 205 -2.62 12.70 7.41
C ALA A 205 -2.38 13.32 6.01
N GLY A 206 -1.33 14.13 5.88
CA GLY A 206 -0.96 14.83 4.64
C GLY A 206 -0.26 13.95 3.60
N LEU A 207 0.30 12.80 4.00
CA LEU A 207 1.02 11.90 3.08
C LEU A 207 0.05 11.22 2.10
N ASN A 208 0.36 11.34 0.80
CA ASN A 208 -0.37 10.68 -0.28
C ASN A 208 0.60 9.89 -1.16
N ILE A 209 0.38 8.58 -1.27
CA ILE A 209 1.17 7.71 -2.15
C ILE A 209 0.43 7.57 -3.50
N PRO A 210 1.03 7.94 -4.64
CA PRO A 210 0.41 7.80 -5.96
C PRO A 210 0.23 6.33 -6.34
N THR A 211 -0.67 6.02 -7.28
CA THR A 211 -0.85 4.68 -7.83
C THR A 211 0.20 4.39 -8.90
N GLY A 212 0.74 3.16 -8.94
CA GLY A 212 1.56 2.68 -10.05
C GLY A 212 2.98 3.24 -10.17
N ILE A 213 3.36 4.24 -9.38
CA ILE A 213 4.72 4.83 -9.42
C ILE A 213 5.59 4.22 -8.30
N PRO A 214 6.71 3.54 -8.62
CA PRO A 214 7.61 2.97 -7.62
C PRO A 214 8.32 4.06 -6.79
N LEU A 215 8.34 3.87 -5.47
CA LEU A 215 9.06 4.69 -4.49
C LEU A 215 10.23 3.88 -3.91
N VAL A 216 11.44 4.43 -3.98
CA VAL A 216 12.67 3.70 -3.64
C VAL A 216 13.30 4.24 -2.36
N TYR A 217 13.50 3.35 -1.39
CA TYR A 217 14.30 3.58 -0.20
C TYR A 217 15.61 2.79 -0.27
N ARG A 218 16.68 3.36 0.28
CA ARG A 218 17.98 2.75 0.50
C ARG A 218 18.22 2.64 2.00
N LEU A 219 18.58 1.45 2.45
CA LEU A 219 18.79 1.17 3.87
C LEU A 219 20.22 0.71 4.12
N SER A 220 20.85 1.21 5.18
CA SER A 220 22.14 0.71 5.64
C SER A 220 22.04 -0.75 6.09
N SER A 221 23.19 -1.39 6.31
CA SER A 221 23.28 -2.73 6.93
C SER A 221 22.78 -2.79 8.38
N THR A 222 22.35 -1.66 8.96
CA THR A 222 21.74 -1.57 10.30
C THR A 222 20.29 -1.11 10.23
N GLY A 223 19.68 -1.13 9.05
CA GLY A 223 18.29 -0.75 8.85
C GLY A 223 18.01 0.75 8.84
N THR A 224 19.04 1.59 8.86
CA THR A 224 18.88 3.05 8.84
C THR A 224 18.55 3.51 7.42
N VAL A 225 17.48 4.30 7.26
CA VAL A 225 17.14 4.94 5.99
C VAL A 225 18.23 5.94 5.58
N LEU A 226 18.78 5.76 4.38
CA LEU A 226 19.85 6.58 3.82
C LEU A 226 19.33 7.75 2.97
N ASN A 227 18.09 7.66 2.48
CA ASN A 227 17.41 8.68 1.69
C ASN A 227 15.99 8.93 2.27
N PRO A 228 15.87 9.72 3.35
CA PRO A 228 14.56 10.03 3.95
C PRO A 228 13.59 10.62 2.92
N GLY A 229 12.33 10.18 2.98
CA GLY A 229 11.28 10.50 1.99
C GLY A 229 11.29 9.61 0.74
N GLY A 230 12.35 8.82 0.55
CA GLY A 230 12.53 7.97 -0.62
C GLY A 230 12.70 8.76 -1.92
N GLU A 231 12.82 8.04 -3.03
CA GLU A 231 12.93 8.61 -4.38
C GLU A 231 11.91 7.92 -5.30
N TYR A 232 10.97 8.68 -5.87
CA TYR A 232 10.07 8.16 -6.90
C TYR A 232 10.83 8.02 -8.22
N LEU A 233 10.63 6.91 -8.92
CA LEU A 233 11.25 6.68 -10.24
C LEU A 233 10.67 7.57 -11.35
N ASP A 234 9.53 8.21 -11.10
CA ASP A 234 8.92 9.23 -11.96
C ASP A 234 8.34 10.35 -11.07
N PRO A 235 9.17 11.33 -10.65
CA PRO A 235 8.76 12.35 -9.68
C PRO A 235 7.59 13.23 -10.14
N GLU A 236 7.55 13.58 -11.43
CA GLU A 236 6.47 14.40 -11.99
C GLU A 236 5.13 13.64 -11.97
N ALA A 237 5.12 12.38 -12.41
CA ALA A 237 3.94 11.55 -12.34
C ALA A 237 3.52 11.27 -10.88
N ALA A 238 4.49 11.12 -9.97
CA ALA A 238 4.23 10.92 -8.56
C ALA A 238 3.54 12.12 -7.91
N GLU A 239 3.99 13.35 -8.21
CA GLU A 239 3.36 14.58 -7.72
C GLU A 239 1.92 14.70 -8.22
N ALA A 240 1.71 14.57 -9.54
CA ALA A 240 0.37 14.62 -10.14
C ALA A 240 -0.55 13.54 -9.57
N GLY A 241 -0.04 12.32 -9.40
CA GLY A 241 -0.78 11.20 -8.80
C GLY A 241 -1.14 11.43 -7.33
N ALA A 242 -0.22 11.98 -6.54
CA ALA A 242 -0.46 12.32 -5.13
C ALA A 242 -1.54 13.40 -4.98
N SER A 243 -1.52 14.43 -5.83
CA SER A 243 -2.57 15.45 -5.88
C SER A 243 -3.94 14.85 -6.26
N ALA A 244 -3.97 13.93 -7.24
CA ALA A 244 -5.21 13.25 -7.63
C ALA A 244 -5.79 12.40 -6.49
N VAL A 245 -4.94 11.73 -5.70
CA VAL A 245 -5.36 10.99 -4.50
C VAL A 245 -5.90 11.95 -3.44
N ALA A 246 -5.24 13.08 -3.18
CA ALA A 246 -5.70 14.07 -2.22
C ALA A 246 -7.14 14.55 -2.54
N ALA A 247 -7.40 14.85 -3.81
CA ALA A 247 -8.68 15.36 -4.32
C ALA A 247 -9.87 14.37 -4.31
N GLN A 248 -9.66 13.08 -4.02
CA GLN A 248 -10.76 12.11 -3.93
C GLN A 248 -11.77 12.49 -2.83
N GLY A 249 -13.07 12.30 -3.13
CA GLY A 249 -14.17 12.76 -2.26
C GLY A 249 -14.59 14.21 -2.48
N GLY A 250 -14.00 14.92 -3.44
CA GLY A 250 -14.36 16.29 -3.83
C GLY A 250 -15.31 16.41 -5.03
N LYS A 251 -15.77 15.30 -5.61
CA LYS A 251 -16.74 15.26 -6.71
C LYS A 251 -17.87 14.31 -6.35
#